data_AF-A0A1I0SBR7-F1
#
_entry.id   AF-A0A1I0SBR7-F1
#
_cell.length_a   1.000
_cell.length_b   1.000
_cell.length_c   1.000
_cell.angle_alpha   90.00
_cell.angle_beta   90.00
_cell.angle_gamma   90.00
#
_symmetry.space_group_name_H-M   'P 1'
#
loop_
_entity.id
_entity.type
_entity.pdbx_description
1 polymer ?
#
loop_
_entity_poly.entity_id
_entity_poly.type
_entity_poly.pdbx_seq_one_letter_code
_entity_poly.pdbx_strand_id
1 'polypeptide(L)'
;MKRSMLYLALGSTLLSTTFMSCNENGKKGDNTAYEEKSASSANDVIEYTNLIVDLSNKNSAYVVRLVDNADNVTKRLTDNRNPMMMSGIIKPIMINLISHGKVKVEEPVDALNKTDQAFFKTHVTNFKTAFDKVKATYTLLDDYLKAQDYKDDKGVKGLALADSIRSQAQVFFDEKGVLMKRVNEVADASEIIILKDSPVKDYVVAMKADMQAVRNYIDLLEEGGEDYAKIADKAQAAYDKLEKDQAAHAAMDMANATKAGKEGYYKSFYDSFHDFLLAARKIQRDAKEKGAMTNSQLETLDGDLDTMIGRYNTFTK
;
A
#
# COMPACT_ATOMS: atom_id res chain seq x y z
N MET A 1 -8.36 -17.23 -3.77
CA MET A 1 -8.15 -15.88 -3.18
C MET A 1 -9.00 -14.90 -3.97
N LYS A 2 -9.83 -14.07 -3.32
CA LYS A 2 -10.56 -13.01 -4.03
C LYS A 2 -9.55 -11.99 -4.52
N ARG A 3 -9.66 -11.55 -5.77
CA ARG A 3 -8.79 -10.52 -6.36
C ARG A 3 -8.70 -9.26 -5.48
N SER A 4 -9.80 -8.93 -4.79
CA SER A 4 -9.84 -7.85 -3.81
C SER A 4 -8.75 -7.93 -2.73
N MET A 5 -8.35 -9.13 -2.26
CA MET A 5 -7.28 -9.27 -1.26
C MET A 5 -5.87 -9.01 -1.84
N LEU A 6 -5.66 -9.27 -3.13
CA LEU A 6 -4.41 -8.94 -3.83
C LEU A 6 -4.27 -7.43 -4.09
N TYR A 7 -5.40 -6.76 -4.37
CA TYR A 7 -5.44 -5.30 -4.56
C TYR A 7 -5.39 -4.53 -3.22
N LEU A 8 -6.02 -5.03 -2.16
CA LEU A 8 -5.84 -4.56 -0.77
C LEU A 8 -4.36 -4.48 -0.37
N ALA A 9 -3.57 -5.46 -0.81
CA ALA A 9 -2.14 -5.52 -0.53
C ALA A 9 -1.28 -4.73 -1.51
N LEU A 10 -1.85 -4.22 -2.62
CA LEU A 10 -1.21 -3.28 -3.54
C LEU A 10 -1.33 -1.84 -3.10
N GLY A 11 -2.31 -1.51 -2.26
CA GLY A 11 -2.44 -0.19 -1.66
C GLY A 11 -1.06 0.28 -1.21
N SER A 12 -0.63 1.42 -1.75
CA SER A 12 0.58 2.10 -1.30
C SER A 12 0.43 2.23 0.20
N THR A 13 1.28 1.52 0.94
CA THR A 13 1.33 1.66 2.39
C THR A 13 1.87 3.04 2.65
N LEU A 14 0.91 3.96 2.75
CA LEU A 14 1.03 5.21 3.45
C LEU A 14 1.81 4.98 4.72
N LEU A 15 2.75 5.87 4.98
CA LEU A 15 3.18 6.25 6.31
C LEU A 15 1.93 6.76 7.07
N SER A 16 1.08 5.82 7.46
CA SER A 16 -0.23 6.03 8.03
C SER A 16 -0.13 6.38 9.50
N THR A 17 -0.32 7.65 9.84
CA THR A 17 -0.67 8.05 11.21
C THR A 17 -2.16 7.82 11.48
N THR A 18 -2.48 7.43 12.71
CA THR A 18 -3.54 8.14 13.46
C THR A 18 -2.98 8.63 14.79
N PHE A 19 -3.02 9.94 15.02
CA PHE A 19 -3.36 10.44 16.35
C PHE A 19 -4.89 10.53 16.44
N MET A 20 -5.54 9.41 16.70
CA MET A 20 -6.81 9.37 17.42
C MET A 20 -6.86 8.06 18.21
N SER A 21 -6.16 8.02 19.34
CA SER A 21 -6.74 7.34 20.49
C SER A 21 -7.93 8.19 20.93
N CYS A 22 -9.08 8.03 20.28
CA CYS A 22 -10.35 8.15 20.96
C CYS A 22 -10.70 6.74 21.44
N ASN A 23 -9.94 6.26 22.42
CA ASN A 23 -10.49 5.35 23.39
C ASN A 23 -10.99 6.24 24.53
N GLU A 24 -12.27 6.15 24.90
CA GLU A 24 -12.88 6.85 26.04
C GLU A 24 -12.24 6.51 27.40
N ASN A 25 -11.05 5.90 27.42
CA ASN A 25 -10.30 5.57 28.61
C ASN A 25 -8.80 5.81 28.41
N GLY A 26 -8.38 7.08 28.47
CA GLY A 26 -7.20 7.55 29.23
C GLY A 26 -5.82 6.90 29.07
N LYS A 27 -5.55 6.02 28.09
CA LYS A 27 -4.21 5.48 27.86
C LYS A 27 -3.59 6.13 26.63
N LYS A 28 -2.63 7.04 26.90
CA LYS A 28 -1.64 7.49 25.91
C LYS A 28 -0.93 6.26 25.35
N GLY A 29 -0.90 6.13 24.02
CA GLY A 29 -0.02 5.17 23.36
C GLY A 29 1.42 5.53 23.70
N ASP A 30 2.20 4.53 24.11
CA ASP A 30 3.55 4.66 24.67
C ASP A 30 4.60 4.88 23.56
N ASN A 31 4.42 5.91 22.73
CA ASN A 31 5.29 6.19 21.57
C ASN A 31 6.50 7.09 21.94
N THR A 32 6.99 6.97 23.18
CA THR A 32 8.08 7.78 23.75
C THR A 32 9.47 7.27 23.38
N ALA A 33 9.59 6.09 22.75
CA ALA A 33 10.85 5.39 22.50
C ALA A 33 11.89 6.15 21.67
N TYR A 34 11.46 7.23 21.00
CA TYR A 34 12.30 8.07 20.16
C TYR A 34 12.40 9.53 20.62
N GLU A 35 11.62 9.95 21.63
CA GLU A 35 11.47 11.38 22.03
C GLU A 35 12.78 12.06 22.47
N GLU A 36 13.77 11.29 22.94
CA GLU A 36 15.09 11.81 23.33
C GLU A 36 16.09 11.92 22.16
N LYS A 37 15.72 11.49 20.95
CA LYS A 37 16.64 11.47 19.79
C LYS A 37 16.67 12.80 19.06
N SER A 38 17.84 13.11 18.49
CA SER A 38 18.04 14.32 17.68
C SER A 38 17.26 14.25 16.36
N ALA A 39 16.97 15.42 15.76
CA ALA A 39 16.37 15.50 14.42
C ALA A 39 17.18 14.76 13.35
N SER A 40 18.52 14.73 13.48
CA SER A 40 19.39 13.95 12.58
C SER A 40 19.13 12.45 12.71
N SER A 41 18.98 11.94 13.93
CA SER A 41 18.68 10.53 14.17
C SER A 41 17.27 10.18 13.68
N ALA A 42 16.30 11.08 13.82
CA ALA A 42 14.97 10.89 13.26
C ALA A 42 14.99 10.84 11.72
N ASN A 43 15.80 11.67 11.06
CA ASN A 43 15.98 11.64 9.61
C ASN A 43 16.56 10.30 9.12
N ASP A 44 17.55 9.74 9.82
CA ASP A 44 18.10 8.42 9.48
C ASP A 44 17.04 7.32 9.54
N VAL A 45 16.12 7.39 10.53
CA VAL A 45 14.99 6.46 10.65
C VAL A 45 13.97 6.66 9.53
N ILE A 46 13.67 7.89 9.14
CA ILE A 46 12.80 8.19 8.00
C ILE A 46 13.41 7.70 6.68
N GLU A 47 14.70 7.92 6.45
CA GLU A 47 15.40 7.40 5.26
C GLU A 47 15.34 5.87 5.21
N TYR A 48 15.61 5.20 6.34
CA TYR A 48 15.53 3.74 6.45
C TYR A 48 14.13 3.20 6.15
N THR A 49 13.10 3.79 6.77
CA THR A 49 11.71 3.36 6.58
C THR A 49 11.24 3.61 5.14
N ASN A 50 11.62 4.73 4.52
CA ASN A 50 11.34 5.01 3.11
C ASN A 50 11.99 3.97 2.16
N LEU A 51 13.22 3.54 2.44
CA LEU A 51 13.87 2.47 1.66
C LEU A 51 13.09 1.15 1.73
N ILE A 52 12.50 0.83 2.88
CA ILE A 52 11.64 -0.35 3.04
C ILE A 52 10.34 -0.19 2.24
N VAL A 53 9.70 1.00 2.28
CA VAL A 53 8.50 1.29 1.49
C VAL A 53 8.79 1.14 0.00
N ASP A 54 9.89 1.71 -0.49
CA ASP A 54 10.30 1.59 -1.90
C ASP A 54 10.54 0.13 -2.30
N LEU A 55 11.16 -0.67 -1.43
CA LEU A 55 11.40 -2.09 -1.68
C LEU A 55 10.07 -2.83 -1.80
N SER A 56 9.18 -2.57 -0.85
CA SER A 56 7.86 -3.17 -0.76
C SER A 56 7.03 -2.87 -2.01
N ASN A 57 6.93 -1.61 -2.39
CA ASN A 57 6.10 -1.16 -3.52
C ASN A 57 6.61 -1.72 -4.85
N LYS A 58 7.93 -1.66 -5.12
CA LYS A 58 8.52 -2.18 -6.37
C LYS A 58 8.30 -3.68 -6.53
N ASN A 59 8.46 -4.47 -5.46
CA ASN A 59 8.27 -5.91 -5.52
C ASN A 59 6.78 -6.31 -5.54
N SER A 60 5.91 -5.55 -4.89
CA SER A 60 4.45 -5.78 -4.90
C SER A 60 3.86 -5.68 -6.30
N ALA A 61 4.17 -4.60 -7.03
CA ALA A 61 3.74 -4.42 -8.41
C ALA A 61 4.20 -5.57 -9.31
N TYR A 62 5.37 -6.14 -9.00
CA TYR A 62 5.90 -7.27 -9.73
C TYR A 62 5.18 -8.58 -9.41
N VAL A 63 4.98 -8.89 -8.13
CA VAL A 63 4.24 -10.09 -7.68
C VAL A 63 2.83 -10.11 -8.26
N VAL A 64 2.13 -8.97 -8.33
CA VAL A 64 0.80 -8.92 -8.97
C VAL A 64 0.86 -9.30 -10.44
N ARG A 65 1.83 -8.79 -11.20
CA ARG A 65 2.00 -9.19 -12.62
C ARG A 65 2.25 -10.69 -12.77
N LEU A 66 2.98 -11.30 -11.85
CA LEU A 66 3.21 -12.74 -11.85
C LEU A 66 1.91 -13.51 -11.57
N VAL A 67 1.11 -13.06 -10.60
CA VAL A 67 -0.20 -13.67 -10.29
C VAL A 67 -1.18 -13.53 -11.46
N ASP A 68 -1.28 -12.35 -12.07
CA ASP A 68 -2.12 -12.13 -13.25
C ASP A 68 -1.72 -13.01 -14.43
N ASN A 69 -0.40 -13.23 -14.62
CA ASN A 69 0.07 -14.15 -15.65
C ASN A 69 -0.29 -15.60 -15.32
N ALA A 70 -0.12 -16.04 -14.06
CA ALA A 70 -0.52 -17.38 -13.61
C ALA A 70 -2.04 -17.63 -13.76
N ASP A 71 -2.86 -16.60 -13.53
CA ASP A 71 -4.30 -16.61 -13.83
C ASP A 71 -4.59 -16.83 -15.31
N ASN A 72 -3.88 -16.12 -16.18
CA ASN A 72 -4.01 -16.29 -17.62
C ASN A 72 -3.57 -17.68 -18.09
N VAL A 73 -2.52 -18.24 -17.50
CA VAL A 73 -2.10 -19.63 -17.74
C VAL A 73 -3.21 -20.61 -17.31
N THR A 74 -3.77 -20.43 -16.12
CA THR A 74 -4.88 -21.27 -15.62
C THR A 74 -6.06 -21.27 -16.59
N LYS A 75 -6.48 -20.10 -17.08
CA LYS A 75 -7.56 -19.97 -18.07
C LYS A 75 -7.24 -20.73 -19.36
N ARG A 76 -6.01 -20.65 -19.86
CA ARG A 76 -5.59 -21.29 -21.12
C ARG A 76 -5.43 -22.80 -21.01
N LEU A 77 -5.00 -23.31 -19.85
CA LEU A 77 -4.91 -24.74 -19.60
C LEU A 77 -6.29 -25.38 -19.39
N THR A 78 -7.30 -24.61 -19.01
CA THR A 78 -8.67 -25.10 -18.75
C THR A 78 -9.62 -24.93 -19.93
N ASP A 79 -9.46 -23.89 -20.72
CA ASP A 79 -10.22 -23.66 -21.96
C ASP A 79 -9.59 -24.50 -23.07
N ASN A 80 -10.20 -25.65 -23.43
CA ASN A 80 -9.75 -26.65 -24.42
C ASN A 80 -9.47 -26.10 -25.85
N ARG A 81 -9.38 -24.79 -26.03
CA ARG A 81 -9.04 -24.08 -27.27
C ARG A 81 -7.53 -23.91 -27.39
N ASN A 82 -6.97 -24.67 -28.32
CA ASN A 82 -5.59 -24.67 -28.84
C ASN A 82 -4.51 -23.94 -27.99
N PRO A 83 -3.68 -24.68 -27.22
CA PRO A 83 -2.57 -24.16 -26.39
C PRO A 83 -1.44 -23.44 -27.15
N MET A 84 -1.55 -23.34 -28.48
CA MET A 84 -0.50 -22.91 -29.42
C MET A 84 -0.04 -21.45 -29.26
N MET A 85 -0.68 -20.66 -28.40
CA MET A 85 -0.35 -19.26 -28.13
C MET A 85 0.15 -18.99 -26.69
N MET A 86 0.79 -19.97 -26.04
CA MET A 86 1.44 -19.77 -24.72
C MET A 86 2.84 -19.13 -24.78
N SER A 87 3.21 -18.52 -25.91
CA SER A 87 4.42 -17.71 -26.04
C SER A 87 4.20 -16.32 -25.42
N GLY A 88 4.48 -16.17 -24.12
CA GLY A 88 4.40 -14.85 -23.47
C GLY A 88 4.49 -14.85 -21.94
N ILE A 89 5.40 -15.64 -21.36
CA ILE A 89 5.61 -15.65 -19.91
C ILE A 89 6.59 -14.54 -19.54
N ILE A 90 6.20 -13.71 -18.57
CA ILE A 90 7.04 -12.65 -18.02
C ILE A 90 8.18 -13.31 -17.24
N LYS A 91 9.45 -13.13 -17.62
CA LYS A 91 10.58 -13.69 -16.85
C LYS A 91 10.66 -13.03 -15.46
N PRO A 92 10.58 -13.78 -14.34
CA PRO A 92 10.59 -13.22 -12.99
C PRO A 92 11.98 -12.68 -12.59
N ILE A 93 12.13 -11.37 -12.44
CA ILE A 93 13.35 -10.69 -11.99
C ILE A 93 13.04 -9.95 -10.67
N MET A 94 13.87 -10.17 -9.65
CA MET A 94 13.81 -9.33 -8.45
C MET A 94 14.35 -7.94 -8.81
N ILE A 95 13.54 -6.90 -8.59
CA ILE A 95 14.01 -5.53 -8.80
C ILE A 95 14.83 -5.16 -7.56
N ASN A 96 16.14 -5.35 -7.66
CA ASN A 96 17.06 -4.88 -6.63
C ASN A 96 16.99 -3.35 -6.56
N LEU A 97 16.81 -2.82 -5.35
CA LEU A 97 17.00 -1.39 -5.11
C LEU A 97 18.49 -1.09 -5.15
N ILE A 98 18.86 -0.14 -6.00
CA ILE A 98 20.16 0.50 -5.92
C ILE A 98 20.02 1.56 -4.82
N SER A 99 20.53 1.29 -3.63
CA SER A 99 20.70 2.34 -2.61
C SER A 99 21.92 3.17 -3.00
N HIS A 100 21.71 4.46 -3.25
CA HIS A 100 22.77 5.43 -3.48
C HIS A 100 23.25 6.10 -2.17
N GLY A 101 22.69 5.70 -1.02
CA GLY A 101 22.97 6.27 0.31
C GLY A 101 23.78 5.35 1.22
N LYS A 102 24.02 5.79 2.47
CA LYS A 102 24.67 4.99 3.51
C LYS A 102 23.72 3.97 4.16
N VAL A 103 22.41 4.20 4.02
CA VAL A 103 21.36 3.35 4.59
C VAL A 103 21.06 2.19 3.64
N LYS A 104 20.99 0.97 4.18
CA LYS A 104 20.64 -0.25 3.44
C LYS A 104 19.47 -0.93 4.12
N VAL A 105 18.58 -1.52 3.33
CA VAL A 105 17.35 -2.14 3.86
C VAL A 105 17.68 -3.35 4.76
N GLU A 106 18.78 -4.05 4.48
CA GLU A 106 19.28 -5.20 5.26
C GLU A 106 19.98 -4.81 6.56
N GLU A 107 20.35 -3.53 6.72
CA GLU A 107 21.13 -3.02 7.86
C GLU A 107 20.30 -1.94 8.58
N PRO A 108 19.42 -2.33 9.54
CA PRO A 108 18.66 -1.36 10.32
C PRO A 108 19.58 -0.32 10.97
N VAL A 109 19.21 0.96 10.85
CA VAL A 109 20.03 2.07 11.34
C VAL A 109 20.15 2.05 12.88
N ASP A 110 21.30 2.48 13.40
CA ASP A 110 21.54 2.58 14.85
C ASP A 110 20.59 3.56 15.57
N ALA A 111 20.00 4.49 14.81
CA ALA A 111 18.96 5.39 15.27
C ALA A 111 17.64 4.68 15.62
N LEU A 112 17.44 3.42 15.25
CA LEU A 112 16.34 2.59 15.75
C LEU A 112 16.62 2.07 17.17
N ASN A 113 15.59 1.85 17.98
CA ASN A 113 15.77 1.10 19.24
C ASN A 113 16.08 -0.39 18.92
N LYS A 114 16.57 -1.14 19.92
CA LYS A 114 17.01 -2.54 19.69
C LYS A 114 15.88 -3.48 19.28
N THR A 115 14.66 -3.26 19.80
CA THR A 115 13.48 -4.03 19.41
C THR A 115 13.17 -3.83 17.93
N ASP A 116 13.21 -2.59 17.45
CA ASP A 116 12.95 -2.25 16.05
C ASP A 116 14.05 -2.73 15.11
N GLN A 117 15.32 -2.64 15.52
CA GLN A 117 16.42 -3.23 14.76
C GLN A 117 16.20 -4.75 14.56
N ALA A 118 15.84 -5.47 15.63
CA ALA A 118 15.60 -6.91 15.55
C ALA A 118 14.36 -7.24 14.70
N PHE A 119 13.28 -6.47 14.86
CA PHE A 119 12.06 -6.61 14.07
C PHE A 119 12.35 -6.45 12.57
N PHE A 120 12.93 -5.32 12.16
CA PHE A 120 13.12 -5.04 10.74
C PHE A 120 14.10 -6.02 10.10
N LYS A 121 15.18 -6.39 10.80
CA LYS A 121 16.11 -7.42 10.31
C LYS A 121 15.40 -8.74 9.99
N THR A 122 14.49 -9.16 10.87
CA THR A 122 13.73 -10.41 10.71
C THR A 122 12.73 -10.30 9.57
N HIS A 123 11.86 -9.28 9.60
CA HIS A 123 10.75 -9.19 8.65
C HIS A 123 11.17 -8.75 7.25
N VAL A 124 12.23 -7.95 7.09
CA VAL A 124 12.82 -7.69 5.76
C VAL A 124 13.36 -9.01 5.15
N THR A 125 13.99 -9.87 5.96
CA THR A 125 14.46 -11.18 5.51
C THR A 125 13.30 -12.09 5.10
N ASN A 126 12.24 -12.15 5.90
CA ASN A 126 11.04 -12.94 5.59
C ASN A 126 10.36 -12.45 4.31
N PHE A 127 10.20 -11.13 4.16
CA PHE A 127 9.62 -10.51 2.97
C PHE A 127 10.39 -10.89 1.69
N LYS A 128 11.73 -10.77 1.72
CA LYS A 128 12.59 -11.18 0.59
C LYS A 128 12.48 -12.69 0.31
N THR A 129 12.46 -13.51 1.36
CA THR A 129 12.32 -14.97 1.24
C THR A 129 10.96 -15.35 0.63
N ALA A 130 9.88 -14.67 1.00
CA ALA A 130 8.56 -14.89 0.42
C ALA A 130 8.54 -14.57 -1.08
N PHE A 131 9.17 -13.46 -1.47
CA PHE A 131 9.34 -13.10 -2.89
C PHE A 131 10.15 -14.16 -3.66
N ASP A 132 11.26 -14.64 -3.09
CA ASP A 132 12.10 -15.65 -3.73
C ASP A 132 11.36 -16.96 -3.98
N LYS A 133 10.44 -17.35 -3.09
CA LYS A 133 9.56 -18.51 -3.29
C LYS A 133 8.63 -18.33 -4.48
N VAL A 134 7.97 -17.17 -4.59
CA VAL A 134 7.10 -16.84 -5.75
C VAL A 134 7.92 -16.92 -7.04
N LYS A 135 9.11 -16.30 -7.06
CA LYS A 135 10.03 -16.32 -8.20
C LYS A 135 10.44 -17.74 -8.59
N ALA A 136 10.81 -18.58 -7.63
CA ALA A 136 11.25 -19.95 -7.88
C ALA A 136 10.12 -20.79 -8.52
N THR A 137 8.92 -20.74 -7.95
CA THR A 137 7.75 -21.46 -8.47
C THR A 137 7.35 -20.96 -9.86
N TYR A 138 7.45 -19.65 -10.08
CA TYR A 138 7.16 -19.08 -11.39
C TYR A 138 8.17 -19.51 -12.47
N THR A 139 9.46 -19.64 -12.12
CA THR A 139 10.46 -20.23 -13.03
C THR A 139 10.09 -21.66 -13.42
N LEU A 140 9.61 -22.49 -12.47
CA LEU A 140 9.15 -23.85 -12.77
C LEU A 140 7.94 -23.85 -13.72
N LEU A 141 7.03 -22.88 -13.58
CA LEU A 141 5.90 -22.72 -14.49
C LEU A 141 6.37 -22.30 -15.91
N ASP A 142 7.34 -21.40 -16.00
CA ASP A 142 7.96 -20.99 -17.25
C ASP A 142 8.60 -22.16 -18.00
N ASP A 143 9.39 -22.99 -17.29
CA ASP A 143 10.03 -24.17 -17.86
C ASP A 143 8.99 -25.20 -18.32
N TYR A 144 7.97 -25.49 -17.50
CA TYR A 144 6.86 -26.37 -17.85
C TYR A 144 6.14 -25.96 -19.15
N LEU A 145 5.86 -24.66 -19.30
CA LEU A 145 5.15 -24.15 -20.46
C LEU A 145 6.04 -24.14 -21.72
N LYS A 146 7.34 -23.88 -21.59
CA LYS A 146 8.32 -23.95 -22.70
C LYS A 146 8.56 -25.36 -23.18
N ALA A 147 8.69 -26.32 -22.26
CA ALA A 147 8.84 -27.74 -22.57
C ALA A 147 7.57 -28.33 -23.19
N GLN A 148 6.44 -27.64 -23.03
CA GLN A 148 5.11 -28.09 -23.44
C GLN A 148 4.63 -29.34 -22.72
N ASP A 149 5.13 -29.59 -21.51
CA ASP A 149 4.75 -30.70 -20.61
C ASP A 149 3.22 -30.79 -20.39
N TYR A 150 2.50 -29.68 -20.57
CA TYR A 150 1.03 -29.65 -20.52
C TYR A 150 0.35 -30.58 -21.53
N LYS A 151 1.04 -30.97 -22.60
CA LYS A 151 0.55 -31.96 -23.56
C LYS A 151 0.56 -33.37 -22.99
N ASP A 152 1.51 -33.65 -22.10
CA ASP A 152 1.73 -34.98 -21.53
C ASP A 152 0.85 -35.21 -20.30
N ASP A 153 0.65 -34.17 -19.48
CA ASP A 153 -0.13 -34.25 -18.23
C ASP A 153 -1.49 -33.55 -18.29
N LYS A 154 -1.92 -33.10 -19.47
CA LYS A 154 -3.17 -32.35 -19.69
C LYS A 154 -3.31 -31.10 -18.81
N GLY A 155 -2.20 -30.42 -18.51
CA GLY A 155 -2.21 -29.16 -17.76
C GLY A 155 -2.14 -29.31 -16.24
N VAL A 156 -2.13 -30.54 -15.70
CA VAL A 156 -2.28 -30.79 -14.25
C VAL A 156 -1.18 -30.12 -13.43
N LYS A 157 0.10 -30.29 -13.81
CA LYS A 157 1.23 -29.67 -13.08
C LYS A 157 1.23 -28.15 -13.24
N GLY A 158 0.86 -27.63 -14.42
CA GLY A 158 0.77 -26.18 -14.66
C GLY A 158 -0.26 -25.51 -13.77
N LEU A 159 -1.43 -26.15 -13.58
CA LEU A 159 -2.48 -25.67 -12.67
C LEU A 159 -1.99 -25.67 -11.21
N ALA A 160 -1.35 -26.75 -10.76
CA ALA A 160 -0.79 -26.83 -9.41
C ALA A 160 0.29 -25.79 -9.14
N LEU A 161 1.14 -25.50 -10.13
CA LEU A 161 2.16 -24.43 -10.05
C LEU A 161 1.51 -23.05 -9.96
N ALA A 162 0.46 -22.78 -10.75
CA ALA A 162 -0.29 -21.53 -10.70
C ALA A 162 -0.97 -21.32 -9.32
N ASP A 163 -1.56 -22.36 -8.74
CA ASP A 163 -2.14 -22.31 -7.38
C ASP A 163 -1.08 -22.08 -6.30
N SER A 164 0.10 -22.67 -6.47
CA SER A 164 1.25 -22.44 -5.58
C SER A 164 1.74 -20.99 -5.65
N ILE A 165 1.80 -20.40 -6.85
CA ILE A 165 2.15 -18.98 -7.03
C ILE A 165 1.15 -18.08 -6.29
N ARG A 166 -0.16 -18.32 -6.42
CA ARG A 166 -1.19 -17.56 -5.70
C ARG A 166 -1.02 -17.66 -4.19
N SER A 167 -0.81 -18.88 -3.68
CA SER A 167 -0.67 -19.13 -2.24
C SER A 167 0.60 -18.49 -1.68
N GLN A 168 1.72 -18.54 -2.40
CA GLN A 168 2.97 -17.90 -2.01
C GLN A 168 2.90 -16.37 -2.12
N ALA A 169 2.17 -15.85 -3.10
CA ALA A 169 1.89 -14.42 -3.20
C ALA A 169 1.10 -13.92 -1.98
N GLN A 170 0.16 -14.72 -1.43
CA GLN A 170 -0.51 -14.37 -0.17
C GLN A 170 0.50 -14.16 0.95
N VAL A 171 1.41 -15.12 1.15
CA VAL A 171 2.42 -15.06 2.21
C VAL A 171 3.32 -13.83 2.02
N PHE A 172 3.67 -13.50 0.79
CA PHE A 172 4.40 -12.27 0.48
C PHE A 172 3.64 -11.00 0.91
N PHE A 173 2.34 -10.93 0.61
CA PHE A 173 1.51 -9.79 0.98
C PHE A 173 1.19 -9.72 2.48
N ASP A 174 1.10 -10.86 3.16
CA ASP A 174 0.96 -10.91 4.62
C ASP A 174 2.21 -10.35 5.30
N GLU A 175 3.41 -10.76 4.85
CA GLU A 175 4.68 -10.20 5.35
C GLU A 175 4.83 -8.71 5.02
N LYS A 176 4.36 -8.26 3.85
CA LYS A 176 4.26 -6.81 3.55
C LYS A 176 3.41 -6.11 4.62
N GLY A 177 2.23 -6.63 4.92
CA GLY A 177 1.32 -6.02 5.90
C GLY A 177 1.97 -5.87 7.27
N VAL A 178 2.65 -6.92 7.75
CA VAL A 178 3.39 -6.88 9.03
C VAL A 178 4.50 -5.84 9.00
N LEU A 179 5.32 -5.82 7.93
CA LEU A 179 6.46 -4.91 7.80
C LEU A 179 6.00 -3.45 7.73
N MET A 180 4.98 -3.16 6.93
CA MET A 180 4.48 -1.81 6.70
C MET A 180 3.79 -1.23 7.92
N LYS A 181 3.07 -2.04 8.70
CA LYS A 181 2.52 -1.60 9.98
C LYS A 181 3.62 -1.03 10.89
N ARG A 182 4.75 -1.73 11.01
CA ARG A 182 5.84 -1.27 11.88
C ARG A 182 6.62 -0.10 11.29
N VAL A 183 6.79 -0.07 9.96
CA VAL A 183 7.32 1.10 9.25
C VAL A 183 6.53 2.35 9.64
N ASN A 184 5.20 2.29 9.59
CA ASN A 184 4.34 3.43 9.92
C ASN A 184 4.52 3.87 11.37
N GLU A 185 4.43 2.95 12.32
CA GLU A 185 4.60 3.25 13.76
C GLU A 185 5.94 3.96 14.07
N VAL A 186 7.04 3.48 13.47
CA VAL A 186 8.40 3.98 13.72
C VAL A 186 8.68 5.30 13.02
N ALA A 187 8.22 5.42 11.77
CA ALA A 187 8.37 6.65 11.00
C ALA A 187 7.52 7.78 11.58
N ASP A 188 6.32 7.48 12.07
CA ASP A 188 5.48 8.47 12.75
C ASP A 188 6.12 9.00 14.03
N ALA A 189 6.70 8.11 14.84
CA ALA A 189 7.47 8.50 16.02
C ALA A 189 8.64 9.43 15.66
N SER A 190 9.29 9.18 14.53
CA SER A 190 10.43 9.98 14.05
C SER A 190 9.99 11.31 13.44
N GLU A 191 8.88 11.33 12.70
CA GLU A 191 8.35 12.54 12.07
C GLU A 191 7.85 13.56 13.12
N ILE A 192 7.31 13.10 14.26
CA ILE A 192 6.95 13.99 15.39
C ILE A 192 8.16 14.81 15.86
N ILE A 193 9.33 14.20 15.90
CA ILE A 193 10.57 14.85 16.34
C ILE A 193 11.03 15.87 15.29
N ILE A 194 10.97 15.50 14.01
CA ILE A 194 11.35 16.37 12.88
C ILE A 194 10.40 17.58 12.79
N LEU A 195 9.10 17.36 12.99
CA LEU A 195 8.09 18.39 12.82
C LEU A 195 7.86 19.25 14.06
N LYS A 196 8.45 18.93 15.21
CA LYS A 196 8.14 19.58 16.50
C LYS A 196 8.14 21.11 16.42
N ASP A 197 9.12 21.68 15.73
CA ASP A 197 9.31 23.13 15.55
C ASP A 197 9.08 23.57 14.09
N SER A 198 8.51 22.69 13.26
CA SER A 198 8.29 22.96 11.84
C SER A 198 7.06 23.86 11.64
N PRO A 199 7.16 24.95 10.86
CA PRO A 199 6.00 25.78 10.54
C PRO A 199 4.96 25.01 9.71
N VAL A 200 5.33 23.88 9.10
CA VAL A 200 4.42 23.08 8.28
C VAL A 200 3.82 21.86 9.00
N LYS A 201 4.08 21.69 10.31
CA LYS A 201 3.64 20.53 11.10
C LYS A 201 2.15 20.23 10.96
N ASP A 202 1.31 21.23 11.18
CA ASP A 202 -0.14 21.03 11.26
C ASP A 202 -0.72 20.61 9.90
N TYR A 203 -0.14 21.10 8.79
CA TYR A 203 -0.51 20.67 7.45
C TYR A 203 -0.14 19.20 7.20
N VAL A 204 1.07 18.78 7.61
CA VAL A 204 1.50 17.37 7.47
C VAL A 204 0.56 16.44 8.23
N VAL A 205 0.23 16.81 9.48
CA VAL A 205 -0.68 16.04 10.33
C VAL A 205 -2.08 15.92 9.69
N ALA A 206 -2.62 17.03 9.18
CA ALA A 206 -3.93 17.03 8.51
C ALA A 206 -3.93 16.15 7.25
N MET A 207 -2.97 16.33 6.35
CA MET A 207 -2.87 15.57 5.11
C MET A 207 -2.74 14.06 5.36
N LYS A 208 -1.95 13.67 6.36
CA LYS A 208 -1.83 12.25 6.74
C LYS A 208 -3.13 11.67 7.29
N ALA A 209 -3.79 12.41 8.19
CA ALA A 209 -5.07 11.98 8.75
C ALA A 209 -6.13 11.79 7.66
N ASP A 210 -6.15 12.69 6.67
CA ASP A 210 -7.05 12.63 5.52
C ASP A 210 -6.77 11.41 4.64
N MET A 211 -5.50 11.14 4.29
CA MET A 211 -5.14 9.96 3.52
C MET A 211 -5.51 8.64 4.25
N GLN A 212 -5.34 8.59 5.57
CA GLN A 212 -5.77 7.42 6.35
C GLN A 212 -7.28 7.26 6.36
N ALA A 213 -8.02 8.36 6.52
CA ALA A 213 -9.48 8.32 6.47
C ALA A 213 -9.96 7.85 5.09
N VAL A 214 -9.31 8.30 4.01
CA VAL A 214 -9.55 7.81 2.65
C VAL A 214 -9.27 6.31 2.53
N ARG A 215 -8.13 5.81 3.02
CA ARG A 215 -7.84 4.37 2.99
C ARG A 215 -8.88 3.55 3.74
N ASN A 216 -9.23 3.95 4.96
CA ASN A 216 -10.26 3.28 5.77
C ASN A 216 -11.62 3.25 5.05
N TYR A 217 -11.95 4.32 4.32
CA TYR A 217 -13.16 4.36 3.52
C TYR A 217 -13.09 3.40 2.33
N ILE A 218 -11.97 3.31 1.62
CA ILE A 218 -11.77 2.32 0.56
C ILE A 218 -11.90 0.90 1.13
N ASP A 219 -11.24 0.60 2.25
CA ASP A 219 -11.32 -0.72 2.91
C ASP A 219 -12.77 -1.11 3.23
N LEU A 220 -13.56 -0.17 3.79
CA LEU A 220 -14.98 -0.36 4.04
C LEU A 220 -15.76 -0.71 2.76
N LEU A 221 -15.47 -0.02 1.65
CA LEU A 221 -16.10 -0.27 0.36
C LEU A 221 -15.70 -1.63 -0.22
N GLU A 222 -14.45 -2.06 -0.04
CA GLU A 222 -13.96 -3.36 -0.48
C GLU A 222 -14.61 -4.51 0.31
N GLU A 223 -14.76 -4.36 1.62
CA GLU A 223 -15.42 -5.34 2.50
C GLU A 223 -16.90 -5.56 2.13
N GLY A 224 -17.61 -4.47 1.78
CA GLY A 224 -19.03 -4.52 1.42
C GLY A 224 -19.31 -4.50 -0.09
N GLY A 225 -18.29 -4.58 -0.94
CA GLY A 225 -18.43 -4.32 -2.39
C GLY A 225 -19.35 -5.29 -3.13
N GLU A 226 -19.45 -6.54 -2.69
CA GLU A 226 -20.32 -7.56 -3.31
C GLU A 226 -21.81 -7.40 -2.94
N ASP A 227 -22.11 -6.68 -1.86
CA ASP A 227 -23.46 -6.44 -1.35
C ASP A 227 -23.50 -5.08 -0.68
N TYR A 228 -23.54 -4.04 -1.52
CA TYR A 228 -23.41 -2.65 -1.09
C TYR A 228 -24.51 -2.25 -0.10
N ALA A 229 -25.69 -2.87 -0.20
CA ALA A 229 -26.82 -2.61 0.70
C ALA A 229 -26.45 -2.84 2.17
N LYS A 230 -25.53 -3.76 2.49
CA LYS A 230 -25.09 -4.02 3.87
C LYS A 230 -24.23 -2.91 4.47
N ILE A 231 -23.58 -2.11 3.63
CA ILE A 231 -22.66 -1.05 4.07
C ILE A 231 -23.13 0.35 3.71
N ALA A 232 -24.23 0.52 2.98
CA ALA A 232 -24.66 1.78 2.39
C ALA A 232 -24.68 2.95 3.39
N ASP A 233 -25.27 2.75 4.58
CA ASP A 233 -25.35 3.80 5.61
C ASP A 233 -23.98 4.14 6.20
N LYS A 234 -23.14 3.12 6.45
CA LYS A 234 -21.76 3.32 6.95
C LYS A 234 -20.90 4.02 5.92
N ALA A 235 -21.03 3.62 4.65
CA ALA A 235 -20.31 4.21 3.53
C ALA A 235 -20.73 5.67 3.33
N GLN A 236 -22.03 6.00 3.43
CA GLN A 236 -22.50 7.38 3.37
C GLN A 236 -21.94 8.21 4.53
N ALA A 237 -22.04 7.72 5.77
CA ALA A 237 -21.53 8.45 6.94
C ALA A 237 -20.01 8.69 6.87
N ALA A 238 -19.25 7.70 6.39
CA ALA A 238 -17.81 7.83 6.17
C ALA A 238 -17.50 8.84 5.06
N TYR A 239 -18.26 8.82 3.95
CA TYR A 239 -18.14 9.81 2.87
C TYR A 239 -18.40 11.24 3.39
N ASP A 240 -19.49 11.45 4.13
CA ASP A 240 -19.87 12.77 4.64
C ASP A 240 -18.80 13.32 5.60
N LYS A 241 -18.16 12.43 6.38
CA LYS A 241 -17.02 12.79 7.22
C LYS A 241 -15.81 13.23 6.38
N LEU A 242 -15.46 12.47 5.33
CA LEU A 242 -14.36 12.84 4.44
C LEU A 242 -14.61 14.18 3.75
N GLU A 243 -15.82 14.43 3.27
CA GLU A 243 -16.19 15.70 2.63
C GLU A 243 -16.05 16.88 3.60
N LYS A 244 -16.49 16.70 4.85
CA LYS A 244 -16.33 17.71 5.89
C LYS A 244 -14.85 17.97 6.22
N ASP A 245 -14.06 16.91 6.40
CA ASP A 245 -12.64 17.02 6.75
C ASP A 245 -11.85 17.66 5.59
N GLN A 246 -12.12 17.26 4.35
CA GLN A 246 -11.53 17.85 3.15
C GLN A 246 -11.78 19.36 3.10
N ALA A 247 -13.04 19.79 3.31
CA ALA A 247 -13.38 21.21 3.27
C ALA A 247 -12.73 22.01 4.42
N ALA A 248 -12.71 21.43 5.62
CA ALA A 248 -12.11 22.07 6.79
C ALA A 248 -10.59 22.22 6.66
N HIS A 249 -9.90 21.17 6.24
CA HIS A 249 -8.45 21.20 6.11
C HIS A 249 -7.99 21.98 4.88
N ALA A 250 -8.69 21.91 3.74
CA ALA A 250 -8.39 22.75 2.57
C ALA A 250 -8.48 24.25 2.86
N ALA A 251 -9.26 24.64 3.88
CA ALA A 251 -9.45 26.02 4.34
C ALA A 251 -8.50 26.43 5.49
N MET A 252 -7.52 25.59 5.86
CA MET A 252 -6.49 25.97 6.86
C MET A 252 -5.79 27.28 6.48
N ASP A 253 -5.41 28.06 7.49
CA ASP A 253 -4.60 29.26 7.27
C ASP A 253 -3.32 28.90 6.52
N MET A 254 -3.04 29.59 5.41
CA MET A 254 -1.92 29.29 4.53
C MET A 254 -0.65 30.07 4.87
N ALA A 255 -0.67 30.99 5.84
CA ALA A 255 0.47 31.87 6.13
C ALA A 255 1.80 31.13 6.32
N ASN A 256 1.79 30.04 7.08
CA ASN A 256 3.00 29.24 7.32
C ASN A 256 3.42 28.43 6.09
N ALA A 257 2.46 27.83 5.37
CA ALA A 257 2.75 27.14 4.11
C ALA A 257 3.29 28.09 3.04
N THR A 258 2.76 29.32 2.92
CA THR A 258 3.26 30.35 2.00
C THR A 258 4.68 30.75 2.36
N LYS A 259 4.96 31.01 3.64
CA LYS A 259 6.32 31.33 4.12
C LYS A 259 7.33 30.22 3.85
N ALA A 260 6.88 28.96 3.91
CA ALA A 260 7.70 27.80 3.59
C ALA A 260 7.79 27.50 2.08
N GLY A 261 7.11 28.25 1.21
CA GLY A 261 7.06 27.98 -0.23
C GLY A 261 6.29 26.70 -0.58
N LYS A 262 5.38 26.26 0.28
CA LYS A 262 4.64 24.99 0.20
C LYS A 262 3.14 25.12 -0.12
N GLU A 263 2.64 26.35 -0.22
CA GLU A 263 1.22 26.63 -0.46
C GLU A 263 0.66 25.90 -1.70
N GLY A 264 1.37 25.95 -2.83
CA GLY A 264 0.94 25.30 -4.07
C GLY A 264 0.85 23.77 -3.94
N TYR A 265 1.77 23.15 -3.20
CA TYR A 265 1.76 21.71 -2.98
C TYR A 265 0.62 21.28 -2.05
N TYR A 266 0.32 22.10 -1.03
CA TYR A 266 -0.81 21.85 -0.14
C TYR A 266 -2.14 21.92 -0.90
N LYS A 267 -2.34 22.98 -1.70
CA LYS A 267 -3.53 23.12 -2.56
C LYS A 267 -3.67 21.94 -3.52
N SER A 268 -2.58 21.56 -4.19
CA SER A 268 -2.59 20.42 -5.11
C SER A 268 -2.99 19.10 -4.44
N PHE A 269 -2.67 18.90 -3.17
CA PHE A 269 -3.13 17.73 -2.42
C PHE A 269 -4.65 17.78 -2.18
N TYR A 270 -5.18 18.91 -1.72
CA TYR A 270 -6.62 19.04 -1.46
C TYR A 270 -7.47 19.07 -2.73
N ASP A 271 -6.91 19.49 -3.86
CA ASP A 271 -7.51 19.30 -5.18
C ASP A 271 -7.63 17.81 -5.52
N SER A 272 -6.57 17.02 -5.29
CA SER A 272 -6.64 15.56 -5.50
C SER A 272 -7.59 14.86 -4.53
N PHE A 273 -7.71 15.35 -3.29
CA PHE A 273 -8.70 14.83 -2.35
C PHE A 273 -10.13 15.20 -2.79
N HIS A 274 -10.33 16.38 -3.36
CA HIS A 274 -11.61 16.75 -3.95
C HIS A 274 -11.98 15.83 -5.12
N ASP A 275 -11.03 15.57 -6.03
CA ASP A 275 -11.24 14.65 -7.16
C ASP A 275 -11.61 13.23 -6.69
N PHE A 276 -10.92 12.73 -5.65
CA PHE A 276 -11.28 11.48 -4.99
C PHE A 276 -12.74 11.48 -4.51
N LEU A 277 -13.19 12.55 -3.85
CA LEU A 277 -14.57 12.66 -3.36
C LEU A 277 -15.60 12.69 -4.50
N LEU A 278 -15.27 13.26 -5.65
CA LEU A 278 -16.13 13.24 -6.83
C LEU A 278 -16.25 11.82 -7.41
N ALA A 279 -15.14 11.10 -7.52
CA ALA A 279 -15.11 9.71 -7.96
C ALA A 279 -15.89 8.80 -6.99
N ALA A 280 -15.63 8.91 -5.69
CA ALA A 280 -16.31 8.18 -4.63
C ALA A 280 -17.82 8.40 -4.65
N ARG A 281 -18.29 9.66 -4.80
CA ARG A 281 -19.72 9.97 -4.89
C ARG A 281 -20.39 9.29 -6.08
N LYS A 282 -19.73 9.32 -7.24
CA LYS A 282 -20.22 8.66 -8.46
C LYS A 282 -20.31 7.14 -8.25
N ILE A 283 -19.27 6.53 -7.71
CA ILE A 283 -19.19 5.08 -7.47
C ILE A 283 -20.28 4.64 -6.48
N GLN A 284 -20.47 5.36 -5.38
CA GLN A 284 -21.52 5.05 -4.41
C GLN A 284 -22.91 5.11 -5.04
N ARG A 285 -23.20 6.12 -5.88
CA ARG A 285 -24.49 6.20 -6.59
C ARG A 285 -24.69 5.00 -7.52
N ASP A 286 -23.69 4.66 -8.32
CA ASP A 286 -23.75 3.51 -9.23
C ASP A 286 -23.93 2.20 -8.45
N ALA A 287 -23.29 2.06 -7.28
CA ALA A 287 -23.40 0.89 -6.40
C ALA A 287 -24.79 0.79 -5.74
N LYS A 288 -25.41 1.93 -5.35
CA LYS A 288 -26.80 1.97 -4.87
C LYS A 288 -27.77 1.46 -5.92
N GLU A 289 -27.56 1.82 -7.19
CA GLU A 289 -28.42 1.39 -8.30
C GLU A 289 -28.21 -0.09 -8.68
N LYS A 290 -26.96 -0.56 -8.68
CA LYS A 290 -26.61 -1.92 -9.13
C LYS A 290 -26.57 -2.96 -8.01
N GLY A 291 -26.59 -2.53 -6.74
CA GLY A 291 -26.47 -3.38 -5.55
C GLY A 291 -25.03 -3.82 -5.22
N ALA A 292 -24.05 -3.56 -6.09
CA ALA A 292 -22.66 -3.97 -5.91
C ALA A 292 -21.70 -2.98 -6.59
N MET A 293 -20.45 -2.98 -6.11
CA MET A 293 -19.31 -2.32 -6.74
C MET A 293 -18.53 -3.30 -7.61
N THR A 294 -17.91 -2.77 -8.65
CA THR A 294 -16.98 -3.51 -9.52
C THR A 294 -15.55 -3.31 -9.05
N ASN A 295 -14.68 -4.30 -9.32
CA ASN A 295 -13.24 -4.17 -9.03
C ASN A 295 -12.62 -2.92 -9.68
N SER A 296 -13.02 -2.58 -10.91
CA SER A 296 -12.51 -1.38 -11.59
C SER A 296 -12.88 -0.08 -10.87
N GLN A 297 -14.04 -0.03 -10.20
CA GLN A 297 -14.41 1.13 -9.39
C GLN A 297 -13.53 1.23 -8.13
N LEU A 298 -13.24 0.11 -7.47
CA LEU A 298 -12.35 0.07 -6.31
C LEU A 298 -10.91 0.45 -6.72
N GLU A 299 -10.41 -0.11 -7.83
CA GLU A 299 -9.10 0.24 -8.40
C GLU A 299 -8.99 1.73 -8.78
N THR A 300 -10.10 2.36 -9.17
CA THR A 300 -10.12 3.82 -9.42
C THR A 300 -9.86 4.60 -8.13
N LEU A 301 -10.52 4.21 -7.03
CA LEU A 301 -10.35 4.86 -5.73
C LEU A 301 -8.94 4.66 -5.17
N ASP A 302 -8.36 3.46 -5.34
CA ASP A 302 -6.96 3.21 -4.98
C ASP A 302 -6.00 4.11 -5.77
N GLY A 303 -6.24 4.28 -7.08
CA GLY A 303 -5.42 5.16 -7.93
C GLY A 303 -5.51 6.64 -7.54
N ASP A 304 -6.70 7.09 -7.11
CA ASP A 304 -6.89 8.45 -6.60
C ASP A 304 -6.15 8.65 -5.26
N LEU A 305 -6.17 7.65 -4.36
CA LEU A 305 -5.38 7.67 -3.13
C LEU A 305 -3.87 7.69 -3.43
N ASP A 306 -3.39 6.90 -4.39
CA ASP A 306 -1.99 6.92 -4.84
C ASP A 306 -1.58 8.31 -5.35
N THR A 307 -2.50 9.01 -6.02
CA THR A 307 -2.29 10.39 -6.45
C THR A 307 -2.15 11.32 -5.25
N MET A 308 -3.04 11.23 -4.26
CA MET A 308 -2.94 12.00 -3.01
C MET A 308 -1.61 11.77 -2.30
N ILE A 309 -1.16 10.51 -2.20
CA ILE A 309 0.14 10.14 -1.64
C ILE A 309 1.29 10.80 -2.39
N GLY A 310 1.24 10.80 -3.73
CA GLY A 310 2.23 11.49 -4.57
C GLY A 310 2.29 13.00 -4.29
N ARG A 311 1.13 13.64 -4.07
CA ARG A 311 1.05 15.07 -3.71
C ARG A 311 1.61 15.33 -2.32
N TYR A 312 1.25 14.50 -1.35
CA TYR A 312 1.80 14.54 0.01
C TYR A 312 3.33 14.44 0.00
N ASN A 313 3.89 13.45 -0.69
CA ASN A 313 5.33 13.26 -0.80
C ASN A 313 6.05 14.45 -1.47
N THR A 314 5.35 15.22 -2.31
CA THR A 314 5.90 16.45 -2.89
C THR A 314 5.87 17.60 -1.89
N PHE A 315 4.84 17.68 -1.05
CA PHE A 315 4.73 18.66 0.02
C PHE A 315 5.83 18.49 1.08
N THR A 316 6.15 17.25 1.47
CA THR A 316 7.10 16.96 2.57
C THR A 316 8.57 16.95 2.17
N LYS A 317 8.90 16.87 0.87
CA LYS A 317 10.27 16.99 0.35
C LYS A 317 10.82 18.41 0.46
#